data_AF-S2LH40-F1
#
_entry.id   AF-S2LH40-F1
#
_cell.length_a   1.000
_cell.length_b   1.000
_cell.length_c   1.000
_cell.angle_alpha   90.00
_cell.angle_beta   90.00
_cell.angle_gamma   90.00
#
_symmetry.space_group_name_H-M   'P 1'
#
loop_
_entity.id
_entity.type
_entity.pdbx_description
1 polymer ?
#
loop_
_entity_poly.entity_id
_entity_poly.type
_entity_poly.pdbx_seq_one_letter_code
_entity_poly.pdbx_strand_id
1 'polypeptide(L)' 'MWWCWPATMLSAAFASRLDGLMGRMDLWIHGHVHEPVDRSVKGTRVIANPEGYPDEFEALSFIPDLVVDV' A
#
# COMPACT_ATOMS: atom_id res chain seq x y z
N MET A 1 -1.32 -7.78 2.45
CA MET A 1 -1.71 -6.36 2.44
C MET A 1 -2.15 -5.85 3.83
N TRP A 2 -1.42 -6.10 4.93
CA TRP A 2 -1.87 -5.67 6.29
C TRP A 2 -1.20 -4.39 6.78
N TRP A 3 -0.59 -3.64 5.87
CA TRP A 3 0.18 -2.45 6.21
C TRP A 3 -0.66 -1.17 6.20
N CYS A 4 -1.95 -1.29 5.93
CA CYS A 4 -3.00 -0.29 6.08
C CYS A 4 -3.40 -0.12 7.55
N TRP A 5 -3.40 1.09 8.10
CA TRP A 5 -3.68 1.39 9.51
C TRP A 5 -4.84 2.38 9.65
N PRO A 6 -5.76 2.18 10.61
CA PRO A 6 -5.84 1.08 11.57
C PRO A 6 -6.48 -0.19 10.98
N ALA A 7 -5.84 -1.34 11.21
CA ALA A 7 -6.40 -2.64 10.83
C ALA A 7 -7.56 -3.02 11.77
N THR A 8 -8.75 -3.25 11.20
CA THR A 8 -9.96 -3.69 11.92
C THR A 8 -10.25 -5.16 11.64
N MET A 9 -11.23 -5.75 12.32
CA MET A 9 -11.70 -7.11 11.98
C MET A 9 -12.18 -7.20 10.52
N LEU A 10 -12.68 -6.11 9.96
CA LEU A 10 -13.13 -6.06 8.57
C LEU A 10 -11.96 -6.09 7.58
N SER A 11 -10.76 -5.65 7.98
CA SER A 11 -9.58 -5.66 7.12
C SER A 11 -9.24 -7.07 6.61
N ALA A 12 -9.60 -8.13 7.35
CA ALA A 12 -9.39 -9.51 6.91
C ALA A 12 -10.17 -9.87 5.63
N ALA A 13 -11.26 -9.17 5.32
CA ALA A 13 -12.02 -9.37 4.07
C ALA A 13 -11.32 -8.78 2.84
N PHE A 14 -10.41 -7.82 3.05
CA PHE A 14 -9.78 -7.04 1.97
C PHE A 14 -8.26 -7.24 1.90
N ALA A 15 -7.65 -7.87 2.91
CA ALA A 15 -6.21 -8.03 3.03
C ALA A 15 -5.80 -9.42 3.56
N SER A 16 -4.80 -10.03 2.93
CA SER A 16 -4.15 -11.27 3.41
C SER A 16 -2.78 -11.00 4.05
N ARG A 17 -2.45 -11.72 5.13
CA ARG A 17 -1.18 -11.58 5.85
C ARG A 17 -0.08 -12.26 5.05
N LEU A 18 0.79 -11.47 4.43
CA LEU A 18 1.79 -11.96 3.46
C LEU A 18 3.22 -11.61 3.88
N ASP A 19 3.47 -11.45 5.19
CA ASP A 19 4.78 -11.13 5.78
C ASP A 19 5.90 -12.10 5.38
N GLY A 20 5.55 -13.35 5.04
CA GLY A 20 6.47 -14.40 4.60
C GLY A 20 6.99 -14.24 3.17
N LEU A 21 6.38 -13.35 2.38
CA LEU A 21 6.84 -13.01 1.03
C LEU A 21 7.84 -11.85 1.03
N MET A 22 7.89 -11.05 2.11
CA MET A 22 8.81 -9.91 2.22
C MET A 22 10.27 -10.37 2.20
N GLY A 23 11.12 -9.59 1.53
CA GLY A 23 12.54 -9.88 1.31
C GLY A 23 12.84 -10.83 0.16
N ARG A 24 11.83 -11.21 -0.63
CA ARG A 24 12.00 -12.04 -1.84
C ARG A 24 11.96 -11.24 -3.14
N MET A 25 11.63 -9.95 -3.05
CA MET A 25 11.61 -9.02 -4.17
C MET A 25 12.00 -7.62 -3.68
N ASP A 26 12.51 -6.81 -4.58
CA ASP A 26 12.93 -5.44 -4.29
C ASP A 26 11.73 -4.48 -4.20
N LEU A 27 10.65 -4.75 -4.96
CA LEU A 27 9.45 -3.92 -5.03
C LEU A 27 8.15 -4.74 -5.01
N TRP A 28 7.16 -4.26 -4.26
CA TRP A 28 5.75 -4.70 -4.27
C TRP A 28 4.85 -3.47 -4.46
N ILE A 29 4.11 -3.42 -5.57
CA ILE A 29 3.06 -2.40 -5.80
C ILE A 29 1.66 -2.99 -5.59
N HIS A 30 0.76 -2.23 -4.96
CA HIS A 30 -0.63 -2.64 -4.73
C HIS A 30 -1.63 -1.48 -4.77
N GLY A 31 -2.93 -1.81 -4.69
CA GLY A 31 -4.04 -0.85 -4.64
C GLY A 31 -5.23 -1.37 -3.83
N HIS A 32 -6.46 -1.06 -4.29
CA HIS A 32 -7.77 -1.47 -3.76
C HIS A 32 -8.23 -0.81 -2.45
N VAL A 33 -7.35 -0.63 -1.47
CA VAL A 33 -7.73 -0.14 -0.11
C VAL A 33 -7.78 1.40 -0.03
N HIS A 34 -7.37 2.08 -1.10
CA HIS A 34 -7.30 3.54 -1.20
C HIS A 34 -6.41 4.24 -0.15
N GLU A 35 -5.61 3.49 0.59
CA GLU A 35 -4.63 4.04 1.52
C GLU A 35 -3.24 4.13 0.86
N PRO A 36 -2.58 5.30 0.91
CA PRO A 36 -1.23 5.45 0.39
C PRO A 36 -0.21 4.70 1.23
N VAL A 37 0.74 4.06 0.55
CA VAL A 37 1.82 3.30 1.20
C VAL A 37 3.13 3.60 0.46
N ASP A 38 4.19 3.93 1.19
CA ASP A 38 5.57 3.83 0.68
C ASP A 38 6.48 3.47 1.86
N ARG A 39 6.85 2.20 1.97
CA ARG A 39 7.65 1.71 3.10
C ARG A 39 8.51 0.51 2.74
N SER A 40 9.65 0.37 3.39
CA SER A 40 10.47 -0.85 3.28
C SER A 40 10.11 -1.88 4.36
N VAL A 41 9.96 -3.14 3.95
CA VAL A 41 9.70 -4.28 4.83
C VAL A 41 10.63 -5.43 4.44
N LYS A 42 11.58 -5.76 5.33
CA LYS A 42 12.60 -6.80 5.12
C LYS A 42 13.34 -6.68 3.77
N GLY A 43 13.61 -5.45 3.31
CA GLY A 43 14.28 -5.19 2.04
C GLY A 43 13.35 -5.04 0.83
N THR A 44 12.08 -5.45 0.93
CA THR A 44 11.07 -5.16 -0.09
C THR A 44 10.49 -3.76 0.12
N ARG A 45 10.57 -2.89 -0.89
CA ARG A 45 9.80 -1.63 -0.91
C ARG A 45 8.35 -1.96 -1.26
N VAL A 46 7.40 -1.54 -0.43
CA VAL A 46 5.96 -1.71 -0.63
C VAL A 46 5.37 -0.35 -0.94
N ILE A 47 4.70 -0.21 -2.09
CA ILE A 47 4.12 1.04 -2.57
C ILE A 47 2.63 0.87 -2.91
N ALA A 48 1.84 1.87 -2.56
CA ALA A 48 0.52 2.16 -3.09
C ALA A 48 0.37 3.67 -3.29
N ASN A 49 -0.05 4.06 -4.50
CA ASN A 49 -0.29 5.45 -4.89
C ASN A 49 -1.75 5.59 -5.38
N PRO A 50 -2.73 5.50 -4.47
CA PRO A 50 -4.14 5.52 -4.85
C PRO A 50 -4.63 6.95 -5.13
N GLU A 51 -5.48 7.10 -6.15
CA GLU A 51 -6.25 8.32 -6.37
C GLU A 51 -7.46 8.41 -5.42
N GLY A 52 -8.12 7.27 -5.19
CA GLY A 52 -9.34 7.21 -4.38
C GLY A 52 -10.51 7.94 -5.03
N TYR A 53 -11.52 8.27 -4.23
CA TYR A 53 -12.64 9.10 -4.63
C TYR A 53 -12.43 10.57 -4.21
N PRO A 54 -13.09 11.53 -4.88
CA PRO A 54 -13.18 12.89 -4.39
C PRO A 54 -13.67 12.92 -2.93
N ASP A 55 -13.03 13.74 -2.11
CA ASP A 55 -13.34 13.93 -0.68
C ASP A 55 -13.19 12.69 0.22
N GLU A 56 -12.57 11.60 -0.27
CA GLU A 56 -12.29 10.40 0.53
C GLU A 56 -11.22 10.65 1.60
N PHE A 57 -10.22 11.49 1.29
CA PHE A 57 -9.17 11.93 2.21
C PHE A 57 -9.04 13.45 2.21
N GLU A 58 -8.74 14.03 3.37
CA GLU A 58 -8.51 15.49 3.50
C GLU A 58 -7.32 15.99 2.66
N ALA A 59 -6.35 15.11 2.40
CA ALA A 59 -5.22 15.39 1.54
C ALA A 59 -5.14 14.37 0.40
N LEU A 60 -5.02 14.86 -0.83
CA LEU A 60 -4.68 14.03 -1.98
C LEU A 60 -3.27 13.48 -1.77
N SER A 61 -3.15 12.15 -1.76
CA SER A 61 -1.86 11.44 -1.67
C SER A 61 -1.41 10.88 -3.02
N PHE A 62 -2.24 11.04 -4.05
CA PHE A 62 -1.95 10.61 -5.40
C PHE A 62 -0.89 11.49 -6.06
N ILE A 63 0.14 10.84 -6.58
CA ILE A 63 1.23 11.46 -7.32
C ILE A 63 1.11 10.98 -8.78
N PRO A 64 0.57 11.79 -9.71
CA PRO A 64 0.28 11.36 -11.08
C PRO A 64 1.54 10.96 -11.86
N ASP A 65 2.68 11.60 -11.57
CA ASP A 65 3.95 11.40 -12.26
C ASP A 65 4.94 10.56 -11.44
N LEU A 66 4.43 9.69 -10.54
CA LEU A 66 5.29 8.85 -9.71
C LEU A 66 6.07 7.84 -10.56
N VAL A 67 7.39 8.00 -10.59
CA VAL A 67 8.33 7.01 -11.15
C VAL A 67 8.97 6.22 -10.02
N VAL A 68 9.04 4.90 -10.16
CA VAL A 68 9.67 4.00 -9.19
C VAL A 68 10.80 3.26 -9.88
N ASP A 69 12.03 3.55 -9.45
CA ASP A 69 13.22 2.81 -9.86
C ASP A 69 13.36 1.50 -9.05
N VAL A 70 13.81 0.44 -9.72
CA VAL A 70 14.01 -0.92 -9.17
C VAL A 70 15.45 -1.37 -9.40
#